data_AF-X0H253-F1
#
_entry.id   AF-X0H253-F1
#
_cell.length_a   1.000
_cell.length_b   1.000
_cell.length_c   1.000
_cell.angle_alpha   90.00
_cell.angle_beta   90.00
_cell.angle_gamma   90.00
#
_symmetry.space_group_name_H-M   'P 1'
#
loop_
_entity.id
_entity.type
_entity.pdbx_description
1 polymer ?
#
loop_
_entity_poly.entity_id
_entity_poly.type
_entity_poly.pdbx_seq_one_letter_code
_entity_poly.pdbx_strand_id
1 'polypeptide(L)'
;MAQPPRPATTVDPLMGVLDPEGHPIIPRLMSCAPAIFCLIGENDKLKDSLSSSSFTKLDRLQKELDTLNTHAVRDRETFLALIVRERERIFQEGRRFQALEELHGGQVKADVPLGLISQELGLMVANMEAPAKSGIPNTENIPRPTLDSSNARSLRERQAYEQMRNVLNFSQIAANREAEINHRRELLEADIKKEQLSQDQERRVN
;
A
#
# COMPACT_ATOMS: atom_id res chain seq x y z
N MET A 1 -26.48 -18.61 39.35
CA MET A 1 -26.39 -18.50 37.87
C MET A 1 -24.94 -18.23 37.52
N ALA A 2 -24.31 -19.10 36.72
CA ALA A 2 -22.92 -18.92 36.34
C ALA A 2 -22.81 -17.80 35.30
N GLN A 3 -21.88 -16.89 35.52
CA GLN A 3 -21.56 -15.79 34.61
C GLN A 3 -21.00 -16.37 33.30
N PRO A 4 -21.41 -15.88 32.11
CA PRO A 4 -20.83 -16.36 30.87
C PRO A 4 -19.32 -16.11 30.87
N PRO A 5 -18.50 -17.06 30.35
CA PRO A 5 -17.06 -16.87 30.31
C PRO A 5 -16.74 -15.60 29.52
N ARG A 6 -15.89 -14.74 30.10
CA ARG A 6 -15.37 -13.58 29.37
C ARG A 6 -14.61 -14.09 28.13
N PRO A 7 -14.71 -13.39 26.98
CA PRO A 7 -13.93 -13.76 25.80
C PRO A 7 -12.45 -13.77 26.19
N ALA A 8 -11.79 -14.91 25.93
CA ALA A 8 -10.37 -15.06 26.19
C ALA A 8 -9.60 -13.98 25.44
N THR A 9 -8.58 -13.42 26.09
CA THR A 9 -7.56 -12.57 25.46
C THR A 9 -7.16 -13.20 24.13
N THR A 10 -7.20 -12.41 23.06
CA THR A 10 -6.86 -12.79 21.68
C THR A 10 -5.39 -13.23 21.61
N VAL A 11 -5.12 -14.48 21.96
CA VAL A 11 -3.84 -15.14 21.68
C VAL A 11 -3.80 -15.38 20.18
N ASP A 12 -2.80 -14.82 19.50
CA ASP A 12 -2.55 -15.13 18.10
C ASP A 12 -2.33 -16.65 17.97
N PRO A 13 -3.19 -17.38 17.22
CA PRO A 13 -3.12 -18.84 17.12
C PRO A 13 -1.82 -19.31 16.46
N LEU A 14 -1.08 -18.43 15.79
CA LEU A 14 0.21 -18.72 15.18
C LEU A 14 1.39 -18.44 16.12
N MET A 15 1.15 -17.98 17.36
CA MET A 15 2.21 -17.80 18.36
C MET A 15 2.99 -19.11 18.57
N GLY A 16 4.30 -19.07 18.33
CA GLY A 16 5.19 -20.23 18.46
C GLY A 16 5.20 -21.20 17.27
N VAL A 17 4.38 -20.97 16.25
CA VAL A 17 4.40 -21.76 15.01
C VAL A 17 5.50 -21.22 14.08
N LEU A 18 6.49 -22.03 13.72
CA LEU A 18 7.55 -21.65 12.78
C LEU A 18 7.06 -21.73 11.33
N ASP A 19 7.69 -20.99 10.43
CA ASP A 19 7.44 -21.16 8.99
C ASP A 19 7.94 -22.55 8.55
N PRO A 20 7.11 -23.39 7.93
CA PRO A 20 7.55 -24.70 7.42
C PRO A 20 8.71 -24.61 6.42
N GLU A 21 8.86 -23.48 5.73
CA GLU A 21 9.98 -23.23 4.79
C GLU A 21 11.26 -22.73 5.50
N GLY A 22 11.22 -22.51 6.83
CA GLY A 22 12.36 -22.09 7.63
C GLY A 22 12.70 -20.59 7.53
N HIS A 23 11.85 -19.78 6.89
CA HIS A 23 12.08 -18.34 6.79
C HIS A 23 11.83 -17.62 8.13
N PRO A 24 12.54 -16.50 8.39
CA PRO A 24 12.24 -15.63 9.54
C PRO A 24 10.80 -15.13 9.50
N ILE A 25 10.16 -15.03 10.68
CA ILE A 25 8.79 -14.54 10.78
C ILE A 25 8.74 -13.05 10.45
N ILE A 26 7.95 -12.69 9.44
CA ILE A 26 7.73 -11.30 9.05
C ILE A 26 6.71 -10.69 10.04
N PRO A 27 7.05 -9.63 10.77
CA PRO A 27 6.12 -9.01 11.70
C PRO A 27 5.02 -8.25 10.96
N ARG A 28 3.83 -8.18 11.55
CA ARG A 28 2.71 -7.40 11.01
C ARG A 28 3.06 -5.92 10.90
N LEU A 29 2.75 -5.31 9.75
CA LEU A 29 2.84 -3.86 9.61
C LEU A 29 1.71 -3.21 10.44
N MET A 30 2.06 -2.55 11.54
CA MET A 30 1.09 -1.89 12.43
C MET A 30 0.55 -0.58 11.84
N SER A 31 1.36 0.11 11.03
CA SER A 31 0.94 1.30 10.29
C SER A 31 1.83 1.51 9.06
N CYS A 32 1.25 2.09 8.01
CA CYS A 32 2.02 2.79 7.00
C CYS A 32 2.25 4.21 7.50
N ALA A 33 3.32 4.42 8.27
CA ALA A 33 3.67 5.75 8.77
C ALA A 33 4.00 6.70 7.59
N PRO A 34 3.61 7.98 7.65
CA PRO A 34 4.03 8.99 6.67
C PRO A 34 5.55 9.07 6.48
N ALA A 35 6.33 8.63 7.47
CA ALA A 35 7.79 8.53 7.43
C ALA A 35 8.35 7.56 6.37
N ILE A 36 7.50 6.71 5.77
CA ILE A 36 7.85 5.88 4.60
C ILE A 36 8.06 6.76 3.37
N PHE A 37 7.37 7.89 3.32
CA PHE A 37 7.51 8.86 2.26
C PHE A 37 8.60 9.86 2.62
N CYS A 38 9.36 10.29 1.62
CA CYS A 38 10.25 11.42 1.79
C CYS A 38 9.40 12.62 2.22
N LEU A 39 9.76 13.27 3.33
CA LEU A 39 9.01 14.44 3.80
C LEU A 39 8.95 15.47 2.67
N ILE A 40 7.74 15.73 2.16
CA ILE A 40 7.49 16.85 1.26
C ILE A 40 7.33 18.09 2.16
N GLY A 41 8.44 18.52 2.75
CA GLY A 41 8.43 19.67 3.64
C GLY A 41 8.27 20.97 2.85
N GLU A 42 7.42 21.90 3.31
CA GLU A 42 7.54 23.34 2.99
C GLU A 42 8.92 23.89 3.43
N ASN A 43 9.61 23.15 4.31
CA ASN A 43 10.94 23.45 4.84
C ASN A 43 11.97 22.37 4.49
N ASP A 44 11.83 21.66 3.36
CA ASP A 44 12.97 21.02 2.71
C ASP A 44 13.88 22.11 2.09
N LYS A 45 14.22 23.11 2.92
CA LYS A 45 15.34 23.99 2.71
C LYS A 45 16.51 23.03 2.66
N LEU A 46 16.92 22.71 1.44
CA LEU A 46 18.24 22.20 1.08
C LEU A 46 19.26 22.81 2.04
N LYS A 47 19.49 22.17 3.20
CA LYS A 47 20.38 22.68 4.24
C LYS A 47 21.83 22.68 3.77
N ASP A 48 22.08 22.10 2.59
CA ASP A 48 23.41 21.97 1.98
C ASP A 48 23.60 22.72 0.66
N SER A 49 22.76 23.69 0.26
CA SER A 49 23.07 24.47 -0.97
C SER A 49 23.23 25.99 -0.81
N LEU A 50 23.14 26.51 0.41
CA LEU A 50 23.36 27.94 0.67
C LEU A 50 24.83 28.38 0.70
N SER A 51 25.80 27.51 0.36
CA SER A 51 27.23 27.88 0.33
C SER A 51 27.76 28.37 -1.02
N SER A 52 26.93 28.43 -2.08
CA SER A 52 27.37 28.95 -3.39
C SER A 52 26.57 30.19 -3.82
N SER A 53 27.31 31.27 -4.05
CA SER A 53 26.83 32.63 -4.28
C SER A 53 26.20 32.87 -5.66
N SER A 54 25.69 31.84 -6.35
CA SER A 54 25.32 31.94 -7.78
C SER A 54 24.05 31.19 -8.18
N PHE A 55 23.14 30.85 -7.27
CA PHE A 55 21.85 30.27 -7.65
C PHE A 55 20.80 31.36 -7.84
N THR A 56 20.36 31.56 -9.09
CA THR A 56 19.22 32.42 -9.41
C THR A 56 17.93 31.81 -8.83
N LYS A 57 16.88 32.61 -8.74
CA LYS A 57 15.57 32.12 -8.26
C LYS A 57 15.03 30.98 -9.14
N LEU A 58 15.24 31.08 -10.46
CA LEU A 58 14.85 30.04 -11.42
C LEU A 58 15.60 28.73 -11.17
N ASP A 59 16.91 28.79 -10.92
CA ASP A 59 17.72 27.59 -10.65
C ASP A 59 17.26 26.86 -9.37
N ARG A 60 16.79 27.60 -8.36
CA ARG A 60 16.25 27.01 -7.12
C ARG A 60 14.94 26.28 -7.38
N LEU A 61 14.03 26.90 -8.14
CA LEU A 61 12.73 26.29 -8.48
C LEU A 61 12.92 25.03 -9.32
N GLN A 62 13.83 25.06 -10.31
CA GLN A 62 14.14 23.89 -11.13
C GLN A 62 14.71 22.74 -10.29
N LYS A 63 15.62 23.05 -9.36
CA LYS A 63 16.19 22.06 -8.45
C LYS A 63 15.16 21.47 -7.48
N GLU A 64 14.19 22.28 -7.02
CA GLU A 64 13.08 21.78 -6.19
C GLU A 64 12.18 20.82 -6.99
N LEU A 65 11.88 21.15 -8.24
CA LEU A 65 11.11 20.28 -9.14
C LEU A 65 11.84 18.95 -9.41
N ASP A 66 13.14 18.99 -9.67
CA ASP A 66 13.96 17.78 -9.88
C ASP A 66 14.02 16.90 -8.62
N THR A 67 14.12 17.54 -7.45
CA THR A 67 14.10 16.86 -6.14
C THR A 67 12.74 16.19 -5.91
N LEU A 68 11.63 16.89 -6.18
CA LEU A 68 10.27 16.36 -6.06
C LEU A 68 10.08 15.13 -6.97
N ASN A 69 10.55 15.20 -8.21
CA ASN A 69 10.45 14.08 -9.15
C ASN A 69 11.28 12.87 -8.69
N THR A 70 12.48 13.11 -8.13
CA THR A 70 13.32 12.05 -7.55
C THR A 70 12.63 11.41 -6.34
N HIS A 71 12.06 12.22 -5.45
CA HIS A 71 11.31 11.74 -4.28
C HIS A 71 10.08 10.93 -4.69
N ALA A 72 9.34 11.37 -5.71
CA ALA A 72 8.17 10.64 -6.22
C ALA A 72 8.52 9.21 -6.69
N VAL A 73 9.66 9.03 -7.36
CA VAL A 73 10.13 7.69 -7.77
C VAL A 73 10.48 6.84 -6.56
N ARG A 74 11.27 7.37 -5.62
CA ARG A 74 11.68 6.65 -4.41
C ARG A 74 10.50 6.28 -3.50
N ASP A 75 9.53 7.17 -3.37
CA ASP A 75 8.30 6.94 -2.61
C ASP A 75 7.53 5.76 -3.19
N ARG A 76 7.39 5.68 -4.53
CA ARG A 76 6.71 4.57 -5.21
C ARG A 76 7.45 3.25 -5.00
N GLU A 77 8.78 3.24 -5.14
CA GLU A 77 9.61 2.05 -4.92
C GLU A 77 9.50 1.53 -3.46
N THR A 78 9.60 2.45 -2.50
CA THR A 78 9.51 2.12 -1.07
C THR A 78 8.12 1.60 -0.72
N PHE A 79 7.08 2.24 -1.26
CA PHE A 79 5.70 1.82 -1.04
C PHE A 79 5.43 0.44 -1.63
N LEU A 80 5.92 0.16 -2.84
CA LEU A 80 5.80 -1.15 -3.48
C LEU A 80 6.52 -2.23 -2.66
N ALA A 81 7.72 -1.95 -2.15
CA ALA A 81 8.47 -2.89 -1.31
C ALA A 81 7.68 -3.27 -0.04
N LEU A 82 6.97 -2.32 0.58
CA LEU A 82 6.12 -2.59 1.74
C LEU A 82 4.90 -3.44 1.39
N ILE A 83 4.26 -3.18 0.25
CA ILE A 83 3.14 -4.00 -0.24
C ILE A 83 3.63 -5.44 -0.46
N VAL A 84 4.78 -5.62 -1.12
CA VAL A 84 5.36 -6.94 -1.39
C VAL A 84 5.70 -7.67 -0.08
N ARG A 85 6.30 -6.96 0.88
CA ARG A 85 6.59 -7.51 2.21
C ARG A 85 5.31 -7.96 2.93
N GLU A 86 4.25 -7.15 2.90
CA GLU A 86 2.99 -7.47 3.57
C GLU A 86 2.25 -8.62 2.87
N ARG A 87 2.34 -8.71 1.53
CA ARG A 87 1.90 -9.87 0.76
C ARG A 87 2.63 -11.14 1.22
N GLU A 88 3.96 -11.10 1.30
CA GLU A 88 4.76 -12.26 1.71
C GLU A 88 4.45 -12.69 3.15
N ARG A 89 4.28 -11.72 4.06
CA ARG A 89 3.85 -11.97 5.43
C ARG A 89 2.55 -12.76 5.49
N ILE A 90 1.56 -12.41 4.66
CA ILE A 90 0.27 -13.11 4.66
C ILE A 90 0.41 -14.52 4.09
N PHE A 91 1.21 -14.72 3.03
CA PHE A 91 1.51 -16.06 2.53
C PHE A 91 2.19 -16.92 3.59
N GLN A 92 3.16 -16.36 4.30
CA GLN A 92 3.83 -17.03 5.41
C GLN A 92 2.85 -17.42 6.52
N GLU A 93 1.92 -16.56 6.91
CA GLU A 93 0.87 -16.93 7.86
C GLU A 93 -0.04 -18.04 7.35
N GLY A 94 -0.39 -18.02 6.06
CA GLY A 94 -1.17 -19.09 5.42
C GLY A 94 -0.47 -20.44 5.52
N ARG A 95 0.83 -20.51 5.19
CA ARG A 95 1.65 -21.72 5.32
C ARG A 95 1.73 -22.20 6.77
N ARG A 96 1.99 -21.30 7.71
CA ARG A 96 2.09 -21.61 9.15
C ARG A 96 0.77 -22.15 9.70
N PHE A 97 -0.35 -21.60 9.26
CA PHE A 97 -1.65 -22.12 9.66
C PHE A 97 -1.92 -23.53 9.12
N GLN A 98 -1.61 -23.77 7.85
CA GLN A 98 -1.77 -25.10 7.28
C GLN A 98 -0.93 -26.13 8.05
N ALA A 99 0.33 -25.81 8.37
CA ALA A 99 1.17 -26.66 9.20
C ALA A 99 0.58 -26.90 10.60
N LEU A 100 -0.06 -25.89 11.20
CA LEU A 100 -0.74 -26.03 12.49
C LEU A 100 -1.96 -26.96 12.41
N GLU A 101 -2.77 -26.90 11.35
CA GLU A 101 -3.91 -27.80 11.13
C GLU A 101 -3.45 -29.25 10.93
N GLU A 102 -2.37 -29.46 10.16
CA GLU A 102 -1.76 -30.76 9.93
C GLU A 102 -1.23 -31.36 11.25
N LEU A 103 -0.57 -30.55 12.09
CA LEU A 103 -0.08 -30.97 13.42
C LEU A 103 -1.21 -31.38 14.38
N HIS A 104 -2.38 -30.74 14.28
CA HIS A 104 -3.55 -31.06 15.11
C HIS A 104 -4.38 -32.23 14.56
N GLY A 105 -3.94 -32.90 13.48
CA GLY A 105 -4.66 -34.01 12.88
C GLY A 105 -5.96 -33.59 12.18
N GLY A 106 -6.12 -32.31 11.88
CA GLY A 106 -7.24 -31.82 11.07
C GLY A 106 -7.05 -32.21 9.61
N GLN A 107 -8.11 -32.69 8.95
CA GLN A 107 -8.13 -32.66 7.48
C GLN A 107 -8.22 -31.19 7.06
N VAL A 108 -7.21 -30.71 6.34
CA VAL A 108 -7.25 -29.42 5.63
C VAL A 108 -8.42 -29.51 4.65
N LYS A 109 -9.60 -29.04 5.06
CA LYS A 109 -10.76 -29.00 4.17
C LYS A 109 -10.47 -27.94 3.10
N ALA A 110 -10.65 -28.31 1.84
CA ALA A 110 -10.63 -27.34 0.77
C ALA A 110 -11.67 -26.26 1.08
N ASP A 111 -11.23 -25.02 1.26
CA ASP A 111 -12.09 -23.87 1.49
C ASP A 111 -12.84 -23.55 0.19
N VAL A 112 -13.95 -24.26 -0.03
CA VAL A 112 -14.91 -23.90 -1.06
C VAL A 112 -15.88 -22.87 -0.45
N PRO A 113 -16.04 -21.68 -1.04
CA PRO A 113 -16.97 -20.70 -0.50
C PRO A 113 -18.37 -21.30 -0.39
N LEU A 114 -19.10 -20.91 0.66
CA LEU A 114 -20.42 -21.47 0.97
C LEU A 114 -21.36 -21.34 -0.24
N GLY A 115 -21.90 -22.48 -0.71
CA GLY A 115 -22.81 -22.54 -1.85
C GLY A 115 -22.17 -22.74 -3.21
N LEU A 116 -20.83 -22.84 -3.29
CA LEU A 116 -20.12 -23.24 -4.51
C LEU A 116 -19.70 -24.70 -4.43
N ILE A 117 -19.78 -25.42 -5.55
CA ILE A 117 -19.08 -26.70 -5.72
C ILE A 117 -17.71 -26.48 -6.37
N SER A 118 -16.75 -27.39 -6.19
CA SER A 118 -15.35 -27.22 -6.66
C SER A 118 -15.23 -26.86 -8.15
N GLN A 119 -16.15 -27.32 -8.99
CA GLN A 119 -16.17 -27.01 -10.42
C GLN A 119 -16.54 -25.54 -10.70
N GLU A 120 -17.46 -24.97 -9.91
CA GLU A 120 -17.85 -23.56 -10.00
C GLU A 120 -16.75 -22.64 -9.47
N LEU A 121 -16.00 -23.08 -8.45
CA LEU A 121 -14.81 -22.39 -7.98
C LEU A 121 -13.77 -22.25 -9.11
N GLY A 122 -13.53 -23.31 -9.89
CA GLY A 122 -12.62 -23.27 -11.04
C GLY A 122 -13.05 -22.26 -12.11
N LEU A 123 -14.35 -22.19 -12.40
CA LEU A 123 -14.90 -21.20 -13.33
C LEU A 123 -14.78 -19.76 -12.79
N MET A 124 -15.02 -19.57 -11.49
CA MET A 124 -14.89 -18.26 -10.84
C MET A 124 -13.44 -17.76 -10.88
N VAL A 125 -12.47 -18.62 -10.56
CA VAL A 125 -11.04 -18.28 -10.66
C VAL A 125 -10.66 -17.94 -12.09
N ALA A 126 -11.05 -18.77 -13.06
CA ALA A 126 -10.78 -18.50 -14.47
C ALA A 126 -11.37 -17.16 -14.95
N ASN A 127 -12.55 -16.78 -14.45
CA ASN A 127 -13.16 -15.48 -14.74
C ASN A 127 -12.43 -14.31 -14.07
N MET A 128 -11.91 -14.50 -12.86
CA MET A 128 -11.10 -13.49 -12.15
C MET A 128 -9.72 -13.28 -12.79
N GLU A 129 -9.15 -14.34 -13.37
CA GLU A 129 -7.87 -14.30 -14.09
C GLU A 129 -8.03 -13.91 -15.57
N ALA A 130 -9.27 -13.82 -16.07
CA ALA A 130 -9.53 -13.46 -17.45
C ALA A 130 -9.04 -12.03 -17.75
N PRO A 131 -8.42 -11.80 -18.92
CA PRO A 131 -7.98 -10.47 -19.31
C PRO A 131 -9.17 -9.51 -19.36
N ALA A 132 -8.97 -8.29 -18.87
CA ALA A 132 -9.98 -7.25 -18.86
C ALA A 132 -10.50 -7.00 -20.28
N LYS A 133 -11.81 -7.18 -20.51
CA LYS A 133 -12.44 -6.84 -21.79
C LYS A 133 -12.29 -5.34 -22.05
N SER A 134 -12.08 -4.92 -23.30
CA SER A 134 -12.05 -3.49 -23.62
C SER A 134 -13.38 -2.81 -23.24
N GLY A 135 -13.33 -1.71 -22.49
CA GLY A 135 -14.51 -0.91 -22.13
C GLY A 135 -15.18 -1.25 -20.79
N ILE A 136 -14.46 -1.87 -19.84
CA ILE A 136 -14.98 -2.05 -18.47
C ILE A 136 -15.29 -0.67 -17.86
N PRO A 137 -16.48 -0.46 -17.27
CA PRO A 137 -16.84 0.79 -16.63
C PRO A 137 -15.87 1.11 -15.48
N ASN A 138 -15.66 2.41 -15.26
CA ASN A 138 -14.83 2.94 -14.20
C ASN A 138 -15.22 2.31 -12.85
N THR A 139 -14.31 1.52 -12.26
CA THR A 139 -14.52 0.79 -11.01
C THR A 139 -14.53 1.70 -9.78
N GLU A 140 -14.26 3.00 -9.95
CA GLU A 140 -14.32 4.02 -8.89
C GLU A 140 -15.68 4.06 -8.18
N ASN A 141 -16.76 3.70 -8.86
CA ASN A 141 -18.13 3.73 -8.31
C ASN A 141 -18.56 2.41 -7.64
N ILE A 142 -17.71 1.38 -7.62
CA ILE A 142 -18.07 0.12 -6.97
C ILE A 142 -18.02 0.33 -5.46
N PRO A 143 -19.11 0.05 -4.72
CA PRO A 143 -19.10 0.15 -3.27
C PRO A 143 -17.98 -0.71 -2.69
N ARG A 144 -17.18 -0.13 -1.82
CA ARG A 144 -16.12 -0.86 -1.13
C ARG A 144 -16.75 -1.96 -0.28
N PRO A 145 -16.28 -3.21 -0.37
CA PRO A 145 -16.82 -4.29 0.45
C PRO A 145 -16.60 -3.99 1.94
N THR A 146 -17.55 -4.36 2.79
CA THR A 146 -17.38 -4.35 4.24
C THR A 146 -16.45 -5.49 4.64
N LEU A 147 -15.17 -5.20 4.79
CA LEU A 147 -14.13 -6.19 5.09
C LEU A 147 -14.01 -6.41 6.59
N ASP A 148 -15.09 -6.83 7.25
CA ASP A 148 -15.08 -7.14 8.68
C ASP A 148 -14.60 -8.58 8.94
N SER A 149 -13.36 -8.69 9.43
CA SER A 149 -12.73 -9.95 9.78
C SER A 149 -13.30 -10.60 11.06
N SER A 150 -14.14 -9.89 11.82
CA SER A 150 -14.72 -10.40 13.08
C SER A 150 -15.68 -11.57 12.86
N ASN A 151 -16.32 -11.63 11.69
CA ASN A 151 -17.25 -12.68 11.31
C ASN A 151 -16.61 -13.75 10.40
N ALA A 152 -15.28 -13.75 10.28
CA ALA A 152 -14.59 -14.76 9.48
C ALA A 152 -14.81 -16.16 10.04
N ARG A 153 -15.22 -17.10 9.20
CA ARG A 153 -15.55 -18.48 9.58
C ARG A 153 -14.33 -19.39 9.59
N SER A 154 -13.28 -19.02 8.86
CA SER A 154 -11.99 -19.71 8.86
C SER A 154 -10.84 -18.71 8.99
N LEU A 155 -9.64 -19.19 9.37
CA LEU A 155 -8.46 -18.33 9.40
C LEU A 155 -8.10 -17.84 7.99
N ARG A 156 -8.28 -18.67 6.95
CA ARG A 156 -8.06 -18.26 5.57
C ARG A 156 -9.03 -17.15 5.15
N GLU A 157 -10.31 -17.24 5.52
CA GLU A 157 -11.29 -16.18 5.28
C GLU A 157 -10.89 -14.89 6.03
N ARG A 158 -10.41 -15.02 7.28
CA ARG A 158 -9.88 -13.88 8.05
C ARG A 158 -8.68 -13.24 7.36
N GLN A 159 -7.74 -14.05 6.86
CA GLN A 159 -6.55 -13.58 6.14
C GLN A 159 -6.91 -12.91 4.81
N ALA A 160 -7.91 -13.43 4.08
CA ALA A 160 -8.42 -12.81 2.87
C ALA A 160 -9.02 -11.42 3.17
N TYR A 161 -9.80 -11.29 4.25
CA TYR A 161 -10.30 -9.99 4.69
C TYR A 161 -9.17 -9.03 5.08
N GLU A 162 -8.16 -9.51 5.81
CA GLU A 162 -6.99 -8.70 6.16
C GLU A 162 -6.20 -8.26 4.92
N GLN A 163 -5.99 -9.15 3.93
CA GLN A 163 -5.38 -8.84 2.64
C GLN A 163 -6.14 -7.75 1.90
N MET A 164 -7.44 -7.96 1.70
CA MET A 164 -8.28 -7.00 0.98
C MET A 164 -8.29 -5.64 1.70
N ARG A 165 -8.32 -5.64 3.04
CA ARG A 165 -8.31 -4.42 3.84
C ARG A 165 -6.97 -3.68 3.72
N ASN A 166 -5.87 -4.42 3.76
CA ASN A 166 -4.53 -3.86 3.60
C ASN A 166 -4.34 -3.28 2.19
N VAL A 167 -4.74 -4.02 1.14
CA VAL A 167 -4.69 -3.54 -0.25
C VAL A 167 -5.51 -2.26 -0.41
N LEU A 168 -6.74 -2.23 0.12
CA LEU A 168 -7.61 -1.06 0.06
C LEU A 168 -7.01 0.16 0.78
N ASN A 169 -6.42 -0.06 1.95
CA ASN A 169 -5.75 0.98 2.70
C ASN A 169 -4.52 1.51 1.94
N PHE A 170 -3.68 0.61 1.42
CA PHE A 170 -2.50 0.99 0.66
C PHE A 170 -2.86 1.71 -0.64
N SER A 171 -3.87 1.26 -1.38
CA SER A 171 -4.32 1.96 -2.59
C SER A 171 -4.79 3.38 -2.27
N GLN A 172 -5.48 3.58 -1.15
CA GLN A 172 -5.91 4.92 -0.72
C GLN A 172 -4.73 5.81 -0.36
N ILE A 173 -3.77 5.30 0.40
CA ILE A 173 -2.56 6.05 0.79
C ILE A 173 -1.76 6.43 -0.45
N ALA A 174 -1.57 5.51 -1.41
CA ALA A 174 -0.89 5.78 -2.66
C ALA A 174 -1.60 6.86 -3.48
N ALA A 175 -2.93 6.76 -3.63
CA ALA A 175 -3.71 7.75 -4.36
C ALA A 175 -3.60 9.15 -3.74
N ASN A 176 -3.70 9.26 -2.42
CA ASN A 176 -3.56 10.53 -1.71
C ASN A 176 -2.15 11.12 -1.90
N ARG A 177 -1.11 10.27 -1.83
CA ARG A 177 0.27 10.70 -2.00
C ARG A 177 0.58 11.16 -3.42
N GLU A 178 0.06 10.45 -4.41
CA GLU A 178 0.18 10.81 -5.81
C GLU A 178 -0.51 12.16 -6.09
N ALA A 179 -1.70 12.39 -5.52
CA ALA A 179 -2.39 13.67 -5.62
C ALA A 179 -1.59 14.82 -4.99
N GLU A 180 -0.98 14.61 -3.82
CA GLU A 180 -0.12 15.59 -3.14
C GLU A 180 1.11 15.96 -3.98
N ILE A 181 1.81 14.96 -4.53
CA ILE A 181 2.98 15.16 -5.40
C ILE A 181 2.58 15.93 -6.66
N ASN A 182 1.47 15.55 -7.30
CA ASN A 182 1.01 16.20 -8.52
C ASN A 182 0.62 17.65 -8.27
N HIS A 183 -0.11 17.93 -7.19
CA HIS A 183 -0.45 19.30 -6.81
C HIS A 183 0.80 20.17 -6.58
N ARG A 184 1.81 19.65 -5.88
CA ARG A 184 3.05 20.40 -5.65
C ARG A 184 3.86 20.59 -6.93
N ARG A 185 3.85 19.61 -7.84
CA ARG A 185 4.46 19.72 -9.16
C ARG A 185 3.82 20.86 -9.96
N GLU A 186 2.49 20.90 -10.02
CA GLU A 186 1.74 21.95 -10.72
C GLU A 186 2.08 23.35 -10.20
N LEU A 187 2.20 23.52 -8.88
CA LEU A 187 2.60 24.80 -8.27
C LEU A 187 4.02 25.22 -8.67
N LEU A 188 4.98 24.29 -8.61
CA LEU A 188 6.38 24.58 -8.99
C LEU A 188 6.50 24.90 -10.49
N GLU A 189 5.82 24.18 -11.35
CA GLU A 189 5.81 24.43 -12.79
C GLU A 189 5.20 25.80 -13.12
N ALA A 190 4.13 26.20 -12.42
CA ALA A 190 3.54 27.53 -12.56
C ALA A 190 4.50 28.64 -12.12
N ASP A 191 5.21 28.45 -11.00
CA ASP A 191 6.20 29.42 -10.50
C ASP A 191 7.42 29.53 -11.42
N ILE A 192 7.91 28.41 -11.97
CA ILE A 192 8.99 28.38 -12.97
C ILE A 192 8.58 29.19 -14.19
N LYS A 193 7.38 28.94 -14.72
CA LYS A 193 6.87 29.65 -15.91
C LYS A 193 6.74 31.16 -15.65
N LYS A 194 6.25 31.54 -14.48
CA LYS A 194 6.13 32.94 -14.06
C LYS A 194 7.50 33.61 -13.98
N GLU A 195 8.49 32.94 -13.40
CA GLU A 195 9.86 33.46 -13.27
C GLU A 195 10.54 33.61 -14.65
N GLN A 196 10.39 32.62 -15.54
CA GLN A 196 10.89 32.70 -16.92
C GLN A 196 10.32 33.91 -17.67
N LEU A 197 9.00 34.15 -17.56
CA LEU A 197 8.37 35.31 -18.18
C LEU A 197 8.89 36.64 -17.61
N SER A 198 9.16 36.70 -16.30
CA SER A 198 9.73 37.90 -15.67
C SER A 198 11.13 38.20 -16.20
N GLN A 199 11.99 37.17 -16.27
CA GLN A 199 13.36 37.32 -16.78
C GLN A 199 13.38 37.70 -18.27
N ASP A 200 12.48 37.13 -19.08
CA ASP A 200 12.36 37.47 -20.49
C ASP A 200 11.85 38.91 -20.71
N GLN A 201 10.98 39.42 -19.84
CA GLN A 201 10.55 40.82 -19.86
C GLN A 201 11.72 41.74 -19.49
N GLU A 202 12.44 41.45 -18.42
CA GLU A 202 13.62 42.23 -18.00
C GLU A 202 14.70 42.28 -19.09
N ARG A 203 14.92 41.18 -19.82
CA ARG A 203 15.85 41.13 -20.97
C ARG A 203 15.39 41.90 -22.20
N ARG A 204 14.10 42.21 -22.33
CA ARG A 204 13.55 43.00 -23.45
C ARG A 204 13.54 44.50 -23.15
N VAL A 205 13.59 44.87 -21.87
CA VAL A 205 13.59 46.27 -21.40
C VAL A 205 15.02 46.84 -21.28
N ASN A 206 16.02 45.97 -21.10
CA ASN A 206 17.45 46.30 -21.13
C ASN A 206 18.06 46.06 -22.51
#